data_AF-A0A399D721-F1
#
_entry.id   AF-A0A399D721-F1
#
_cell.length_a   1.000
_cell.length_b   1.000
_cell.length_c   1.000
_cell.angle_alpha   90.00
_cell.angle_beta   90.00
_cell.angle_gamma   90.00
#
_symmetry.space_group_name_H-M   'P 1'
#
loop_
_entity.id
_entity.type
_entity.pdbx_description
1 polymer ?
#
loop_
_entity_poly.entity_id
_entity_poly.type
_entity_poly.pdbx_seq_one_letter_code
_entity_poly.pdbx_strand_id
1 'polypeptide(L)'
;MNYIKHLNGFFEKSGDDKNLSAYHISLYMSLFQLWNLNRFKNPFPVDREELMQLSRIGSKNTYARCMKELHQWGYIDYSPSGNFHTGRKVSCTRFDTRTGTRYETRTGIRSGTVLKNTNNTNGDKQGTPKIFENGRGKKVNRKSPHYVETDKDYSEPL
;
A
#
# COMPACT_ATOMS: atom_id res chain seq x y z
N MET A 1 -4.21 -17.37 -2.68
CA MET A 1 -4.41 -15.98 -2.21
C MET A 1 -5.44 -15.32 -3.10
N ASN A 2 -6.49 -14.69 -2.56
CA ASN A 2 -7.37 -13.88 -3.40
C ASN A 2 -6.86 -12.43 -3.43
N TYR A 3 -6.31 -12.00 -4.57
CA TYR A 3 -5.66 -10.69 -4.73
C TYR A 3 -6.60 -9.53 -4.40
N ILE A 4 -7.81 -9.54 -4.99
CA ILE A 4 -8.78 -8.45 -4.84
C ILE A 4 -9.28 -8.37 -3.40
N LYS A 5 -9.64 -9.52 -2.79
CA LYS A 5 -10.07 -9.56 -1.39
C LYS A 5 -8.98 -9.10 -0.43
N HIS A 6 -7.74 -9.51 -0.68
CA HIS A 6 -6.59 -9.07 0.11
C HIS A 6 -6.40 -7.56 0.05
N LEU A 7 -6.42 -7.00 -1.16
CA LEU A 7 -6.21 -5.58 -1.36
C LEU A 7 -7.33 -4.74 -0.73
N ASN A 8 -8.59 -5.19 -0.86
CA ASN A 8 -9.72 -4.57 -0.18
C ASN A 8 -9.56 -4.63 1.34
N GLY A 9 -9.19 -5.78 1.91
CA GLY A 9 -8.97 -5.92 3.35
C GLY A 9 -7.78 -5.11 3.86
N PHE A 10 -6.73 -4.97 3.05
CA PHE A 10 -5.63 -4.05 3.35
C PHE A 10 -6.12 -2.60 3.39
N PHE A 11 -6.90 -2.15 2.39
CA PHE A 11 -7.39 -0.79 2.35
C PHE A 11 -8.35 -0.48 3.50
N GLU A 12 -9.23 -1.41 3.86
CA GLU A 12 -10.11 -1.31 5.03
C GLU A 12 -9.28 -1.12 6.31
N LYS A 13 -8.31 -2.02 6.57
CA LYS A 13 -7.42 -1.89 7.74
C LYS A 13 -6.62 -0.59 7.72
N SER A 14 -6.11 -0.18 6.55
CA SER A 14 -5.27 1.01 6.41
C SER A 14 -6.04 2.32 6.55
N GLY A 15 -7.32 2.34 6.19
CA GLY A 15 -8.18 3.51 6.30
C GLY A 15 -8.44 3.91 7.75
N ASP A 16 -8.49 2.91 8.64
CA ASP A 16 -8.66 3.12 10.08
C ASP A 16 -7.35 3.42 10.82
N ASP A 17 -6.20 3.04 10.24
CA ASP A 17 -4.88 3.17 10.86
C ASP A 17 -4.23 4.53 10.56
N LYS A 18 -4.41 5.47 11.49
CA LYS A 18 -3.85 6.83 11.40
C LYS A 18 -2.31 6.89 11.42
N ASN A 19 -1.63 5.79 11.76
CA ASN A 19 -0.17 5.77 11.82
C ASN A 19 0.48 5.55 10.45
N LEU A 20 -0.29 5.03 9.48
CA LEU A 20 0.19 4.81 8.12
C LEU A 20 0.38 6.14 7.37
N SER A 21 1.65 6.48 7.15
CA SER A 21 2.01 7.47 6.14
C SER A 21 1.97 6.92 4.70
N ALA A 22 1.99 7.80 3.70
CA ALA A 22 2.08 7.43 2.29
C ALA A 22 3.31 6.54 1.97
N TYR A 23 4.42 6.71 2.70
CA TYR A 23 5.61 5.87 2.54
C TYR A 23 5.34 4.41 2.94
N HIS A 24 4.56 4.18 4.00
CA HIS A 24 4.19 2.83 4.41
C HIS A 24 3.30 2.16 3.38
N ILE A 25 2.31 2.89 2.86
CA ILE A 25 1.40 2.38 1.82
C ILE A 25 2.21 2.00 0.58
N SER A 26 3.09 2.89 0.11
CA SER A 26 3.93 2.61 -1.05
C SER A 26 4.85 1.41 -0.82
N LEU A 27 5.51 1.33 0.34
CA LEU A 27 6.38 0.21 0.67
C LEU A 27 5.63 -1.12 0.77
N TYR A 28 4.46 -1.13 1.40
CA TYR A 28 3.62 -2.31 1.47
C TYR A 28 3.15 -2.76 0.08
N MET A 29 2.76 -1.84 -0.80
CA MET A 29 2.36 -2.19 -2.17
C MET A 29 3.51 -2.82 -2.96
N SER A 30 4.74 -2.33 -2.79
CA SER A 30 5.94 -2.94 -3.39
C SER A 30 6.19 -4.35 -2.84
N LEU A 31 6.06 -4.55 -1.53
CA LEU A 31 6.16 -5.87 -0.90
C LEU A 31 5.08 -6.82 -1.41
N PHE A 32 3.84 -6.34 -1.55
CA PHE A 32 2.72 -7.11 -2.08
C PHE A 32 2.94 -7.51 -3.54
N GLN A 33 3.51 -6.63 -4.36
CA GLN A 33 3.90 -6.94 -5.73
C GLN A 33 4.96 -8.05 -5.78
N LEU A 34 6.02 -7.95 -4.96
CA LEU A 34 7.04 -9.01 -4.87
C LEU A 34 6.44 -10.33 -4.36
N TRP A 35 5.54 -10.28 -3.39
CA TRP A 35 4.85 -11.46 -2.88
C TRP A 35 4.01 -12.15 -3.96
N ASN A 36 3.32 -11.37 -4.82
CA ASN A 36 2.59 -11.88 -5.98
C ASN A 36 3.53 -12.55 -7.01
N LEU A 37 4.67 -11.93 -7.33
CA LEU A 37 5.69 -12.52 -8.20
C LEU A 37 6.20 -13.86 -7.64
N ASN A 38 6.30 -13.97 -6.31
CA ASN A 38 6.66 -15.19 -5.59
C ASN A 38 5.48 -16.13 -5.33
N ARG A 39 4.38 -16.01 -6.10
CA ARG A 39 3.18 -16.87 -6.03
C ARG A 39 2.55 -16.92 -4.63
N PHE A 40 2.64 -15.82 -3.89
CA PHE A 40 2.15 -15.66 -2.52
C PHE A 40 2.75 -16.66 -1.51
N LYS A 41 3.96 -17.15 -1.75
CA LYS A 41 4.68 -17.99 -0.78
C LYS A 41 5.28 -17.10 0.31
N ASN A 42 5.02 -17.46 1.57
CA ASN A 42 5.67 -16.86 2.73
C ASN A 42 6.68 -17.85 3.32
N PRO A 43 7.86 -17.39 3.76
CA PRO A 43 8.44 -16.08 3.49
C PRO A 43 8.99 -15.97 2.06
N PHE A 44 9.07 -14.77 1.50
CA PHE A 44 9.67 -14.50 0.18
C PHE A 44 10.96 -13.68 0.31
N PRO A 45 11.93 -13.85 -0.59
CA PRO A 45 13.17 -13.06 -0.58
C PRO A 45 12.88 -11.62 -0.97
N VAL A 46 13.61 -10.69 -0.35
CA VAL A 46 13.56 -9.27 -0.69
C VAL A 46 14.96 -8.70 -0.78
N ASP A 47 15.17 -7.86 -1.80
CA ASP A 47 16.33 -6.99 -1.87
C ASP A 47 15.98 -5.57 -1.38
N ARG A 48 16.90 -4.97 -0.65
CA ARG A 48 16.67 -3.66 -0.01
C ARG A 48 16.66 -2.55 -1.05
N GLU A 49 17.63 -2.57 -1.96
CA GLU A 49 17.79 -1.58 -3.02
C GLU A 49 16.61 -1.66 -4.00
N GLU A 50 16.17 -2.87 -4.37
CA GLU A 50 14.97 -3.11 -5.17
C GLU A 50 13.72 -2.55 -4.49
N LEU A 51 13.48 -2.88 -3.22
CA LEU A 51 12.30 -2.37 -2.50
C LEU A 51 12.29 -0.85 -2.38
N MET A 52 13.45 -0.23 -2.13
CA MET A 52 13.56 1.23 -2.08
C MET A 52 13.18 1.86 -3.43
N GLN A 53 13.63 1.30 -4.55
CA GLN A 53 13.30 1.78 -5.89
C GLN A 53 11.80 1.60 -6.19
N LEU A 54 11.25 0.41 -5.95
CA LEU A 54 9.82 0.12 -6.18
C LEU A 54 8.91 1.02 -5.35
N SER A 55 9.25 1.24 -4.07
CA SER A 55 8.48 2.08 -3.14
C SER A 55 8.77 3.58 -3.25
N ARG A 56 9.64 4.00 -4.18
CA ARG A 56 10.05 5.41 -4.33
C ARG A 56 10.59 6.03 -3.04
N ILE A 57 11.22 5.24 -2.18
CA ILE A 57 11.86 5.71 -0.95
C ILE A 57 13.36 5.89 -1.20
N GLY A 58 13.82 7.13 -1.31
CA GLY A 58 15.26 7.43 -1.48
C GLY A 58 16.08 7.37 -0.18
N SER A 59 15.44 7.55 0.97
CA SER A 59 16.13 7.60 2.27
C SER A 59 16.23 6.24 2.93
N LYS A 60 17.47 5.83 3.26
CA LYS A 60 17.74 4.58 3.98
C LYS A 60 17.05 4.52 5.34
N ASN A 61 17.01 5.66 6.03
CA ASN A 61 16.39 5.79 7.35
C ASN A 61 14.87 5.66 7.25
N THR A 62 14.26 6.33 6.27
CA THR A 62 12.81 6.23 6.03
C THR A 62 12.40 4.80 5.72
N TYR A 63 13.14 4.12 4.83
CA TYR A 63 12.90 2.71 4.52
C TYR A 63 12.97 1.82 5.78
N ALA A 64 14.05 1.95 6.56
CA ALA A 64 14.24 1.12 7.75
C ALA A 64 13.18 1.38 8.82
N ARG A 65 12.75 2.63 8.97
CA ARG A 65 11.66 3.02 9.88
C ARG A 65 10.35 2.39 9.42
N CYS A 66 9.95 2.59 8.15
CA CYS A 66 8.70 2.06 7.61
C CYS A 66 8.65 0.53 7.62
N MET A 67 9.75 -0.18 7.36
CA MET A 67 9.81 -1.64 7.50
C MET A 67 9.54 -2.11 8.93
N LYS A 68 10.14 -1.45 9.93
CA LYS A 68 9.92 -1.76 11.35
C LYS A 68 8.49 -1.44 11.78
N GLU A 69 7.98 -0.29 11.36
CA GLU A 69 6.62 0.17 11.65
C GLU A 69 5.57 -0.78 11.05
N LEU A 70 5.71 -1.16 9.76
CA LEU A 70 4.83 -2.15 9.11
C LEU A 70 4.87 -3.52 9.81
N HIS A 71 6.04 -3.92 10.32
CA HIS A 71 6.16 -5.13 11.12
C HIS A 71 5.43 -5.02 12.46
N GLN A 72 5.65 -3.93 13.19
CA GLN A 72 5.02 -3.67 14.47
C GLN A 72 3.49 -3.60 14.38
N TRP A 73 2.94 -3.06 13.28
CA TRP A 73 1.50 -2.97 13.04
C TRP A 73 0.89 -4.23 12.40
N GLY A 74 1.69 -5.28 12.23
CA GLY A 74 1.26 -6.59 11.75
C GLY A 74 0.80 -6.59 10.29
N TYR A 75 1.32 -5.69 9.45
CA TYR A 75 1.14 -5.78 8.00
C TYR A 75 2.09 -6.80 7.39
N ILE A 76 3.28 -6.93 7.97
CA ILE A 76 4.31 -7.87 7.55
C ILE A 76 4.99 -8.51 8.77
N ASP A 77 5.66 -9.63 8.54
CA ASP A 77 6.65 -10.18 9.44
C ASP A 77 8.04 -10.00 8.83
N TYR A 78 8.87 -9.19 9.48
CA TYR A 78 10.21 -8.83 9.02
C TYR A 78 11.21 -9.00 10.16
N SER A 79 12.19 -9.86 9.95
CA SER A 79 13.36 -9.95 10.82
C SER A 79 14.55 -9.22 10.21
N PRO A 80 15.16 -8.25 10.92
CA PRO A 80 16.36 -7.57 10.46
C PRO A 80 17.61 -8.46 10.51
N SER A 81 17.58 -9.60 11.21
CA SER A 81 18.74 -10.48 11.46
C SER A 81 19.04 -11.49 10.34
N GLY A 82 18.67 -11.19 9.09
CA GLY A 82 19.00 -12.05 7.96
C GLY A 82 20.52 -12.28 7.86
N ASN A 83 20.96 -13.53 8.01
CA ASN A 83 22.33 -13.94 7.74
C ASN A 83 22.68 -13.58 6.28
N PHE A 84 23.87 -13.01 6.03
CA PHE A 84 24.36 -12.64 4.69
C PHE A 84 24.18 -13.76 3.65
N HIS A 85 24.28 -15.01 4.07
CA HIS A 85 24.20 -16.20 3.22
C HIS A 85 22.79 -16.58 2.76
N THR A 86 21.72 -16.06 3.39
CA THR A 86 20.35 -16.56 3.19
C THR A 86 19.40 -15.51 2.60
N GLY A 87 19.88 -14.28 2.41
CA GLY A 87 19.09 -13.14 1.95
C GLY A 87 18.08 -12.67 3.00
N ARG A 88 17.63 -11.41 2.88
CA ARG A 88 16.52 -10.92 3.70
C ARG A 88 15.23 -11.56 3.20
N LYS A 89 14.39 -12.01 4.13
CA LYS A 89 13.07 -12.55 3.81
C LYS A 89 11.99 -11.81 4.59
N VAL A 90 10.83 -11.67 3.97
CA VAL A 90 9.64 -11.03 4.55
C VAL A 90 8.45 -11.97 4.34
N SER A 91 7.52 -11.98 5.28
CA SER A 91 6.19 -12.56 5.07
C SER A 91 5.15 -11.46 5.13
N CYS A 92 4.17 -11.49 4.23
CA CYS A 92 3.03 -10.57 4.32
C CYS A 92 1.89 -11.22 5.12
N THR A 93 1.24 -10.44 5.98
CA THR A 93 0.00 -10.85 6.65
C THR A 93 -1.10 -11.03 5.62
N ARG A 94 -1.98 -12.02 5.78
CA ARG A 94 -3.11 -12.24 4.87
C ARG A 94 -4.33 -11.43 5.31
N PHE A 95 -4.94 -10.69 4.37
CA PHE A 95 -6.19 -9.96 4.57
C PHE A 95 -7.35 -10.51 3.72
N ASP A 96 -7.14 -11.62 2.98
CA ASP A 96 -8.14 -12.21 2.08
C ASP A 96 -9.16 -13.13 2.77
N THR A 97 -8.86 -13.55 3.99
CA THR A 97 -9.73 -14.39 4.80
C THR A 97 -10.45 -13.51 5.80
N ARG A 98 -11.78 -13.42 5.71
CA ARG A 98 -12.63 -12.83 6.76
C ARG A 98 -12.49 -13.70 8.01
N THR A 99 -11.46 -13.46 8.81
CA THR A 99 -11.49 -13.87 10.21
C THR A 99 -12.28 -12.78 10.92
N GLY A 100 -13.55 -13.06 11.24
CA GLY A 100 -14.15 -12.41 12.40
C GLY A 100 -13.14 -12.54 13.54
N THR A 101 -12.62 -11.39 13.96
CA THR A 101 -11.94 -11.14 15.24
C THR A 101 -11.32 -12.36 15.93
N ARG A 102 -9.99 -12.50 15.87
CA ARG A 102 -9.26 -13.17 16.95
C ARG A 102 -7.93 -12.50 17.25
N TYR A 103 -8.00 -11.25 17.70
CA TYR A 103 -7.06 -10.77 18.71
C TYR A 103 -7.78 -10.89 20.06
N GLU A 104 -7.83 -12.11 20.58
CA GLU A 104 -8.32 -12.37 21.93
C GLU A 104 -7.14 -12.89 22.75
N THR A 105 -6.30 -11.96 23.19
CA THR A 105 -5.49 -12.17 24.40
C THR A 105 -6.15 -11.38 25.50
N ARG A 106 -7.13 -12.00 26.17
CA ARG A 106 -7.42 -11.75 27.58
C ARG A 106 -8.35 -12.83 28.12
N THR A 107 -7.80 -13.57 29.07
CA THR A 107 -8.49 -14.40 30.04
C THR A 107 -9.75 -13.73 30.59
N GLY A 108 -10.89 -14.44 30.54
CA GLY A 108 -11.92 -14.32 31.57
C GLY A 108 -13.33 -13.92 31.14
N ILE A 109 -14.22 -14.92 31.21
CA ILE A 109 -15.62 -14.86 31.68
C ILE A 109 -16.73 -14.41 30.71
N ARG A 110 -17.67 -15.35 30.54
CA ARG A 110 -19.01 -15.32 29.92
C ARG A 110 -19.77 -13.99 30.06
N SER A 111 -20.47 -13.60 28.98
CA SER A 111 -21.93 -13.42 28.97
C SER A 111 -22.41 -13.13 27.54
N GLY A 112 -23.46 -13.81 27.10
CA GLY A 112 -24.02 -13.64 25.76
C GLY A 112 -24.94 -12.44 25.65
N THR A 113 -25.08 -11.91 24.43
CA THR A 113 -26.33 -11.30 23.97
C THR A 113 -26.42 -11.36 22.45
N VAL A 114 -27.62 -11.75 22.04
CA VAL A 114 -28.16 -11.87 20.69
C VAL A 114 -28.23 -10.50 20.01
N LEU A 115 -27.74 -10.39 18.76
CA LEU A 115 -28.08 -9.27 17.89
C LEU A 115 -28.94 -9.77 16.72
N LYS A 116 -30.13 -9.17 16.66
CA LYS A 116 -31.21 -9.40 15.70
C LYS A 116 -30.85 -8.74 14.37
N ASN A 117 -30.95 -9.49 13.26
CA ASN A 117 -30.99 -8.91 11.91
C ASN A 117 -32.44 -8.57 11.56
N THR A 118 -32.74 -7.31 11.31
CA THR A 118 -33.95 -6.87 10.60
C THR A 118 -33.55 -6.43 9.19
N ASN A 119 -34.00 -7.20 8.20
CA ASN A 119 -34.03 -6.81 6.80
C ASN A 119 -35.09 -5.72 6.60
N ASN A 120 -34.79 -4.70 5.81
CA ASN A 120 -35.82 -3.92 5.14
C ASN A 120 -35.38 -3.56 3.71
N THR A 121 -36.24 -3.95 2.79
CA THR A 121 -36.27 -3.70 1.35
C THR A 121 -36.92 -2.36 1.00
N ASN A 122 -36.70 -1.93 -0.25
CA ASN A 122 -37.31 -0.82 -1.02
C ASN A 122 -36.49 0.49 -0.92
N GLY A 123 -35.99 1.13 -1.98
CA GLY A 123 -36.38 1.17 -3.39
C GLY A 123 -36.93 2.56 -3.72
N ASP A 124 -36.09 3.50 -4.17
CA ASP A 124 -36.38 4.41 -5.30
C ASP A 124 -35.24 5.43 -5.61
N LYS A 125 -34.93 5.52 -6.91
CA LYS A 125 -34.59 6.69 -7.77
C LYS A 125 -33.47 7.70 -7.42
N GLN A 126 -32.48 7.64 -8.33
CA GLN A 126 -31.87 8.73 -9.12
C GLN A 126 -31.22 9.94 -8.41
N GLY A 127 -29.91 10.09 -8.65
CA GLY A 127 -29.17 11.35 -8.52
C GLY A 127 -27.71 11.18 -8.91
N THR A 128 -27.33 11.61 -10.10
CA THR A 128 -25.93 11.69 -10.57
C THR A 128 -25.17 12.76 -9.77
N PRO A 129 -23.96 12.48 -9.23
CA PRO A 129 -23.10 13.53 -8.71
C PRO A 129 -22.23 14.12 -9.82
N LYS A 130 -22.19 15.45 -9.83
CA LYS A 130 -21.58 16.31 -10.86
C LYS A 130 -20.05 16.21 -10.91
N ILE A 131 -19.55 16.29 -12.13
CA ILE A 131 -18.15 16.54 -12.51
C ILE A 131 -17.75 17.90 -11.93
N PHE A 132 -16.71 17.93 -11.10
CA PHE A 132 -16.09 19.18 -10.66
C PHE A 132 -15.04 19.61 -11.69
N GLU A 133 -15.35 20.69 -12.41
CA GLU A 133 -14.39 21.48 -13.18
C GLU A 133 -13.36 22.12 -12.25
N ASN A 134 -12.09 22.15 -12.66
CA ASN A 134 -11.08 22.99 -12.03
C ASN A 134 -10.37 23.84 -13.08
N GLY A 135 -10.77 25.11 -13.17
CA GLY A 135 -10.14 26.14 -13.97
C GLY A 135 -9.06 26.90 -13.19
N ARG A 136 -7.82 26.80 -13.71
CA ARG A 136 -6.76 27.82 -13.81
C ARG A 136 -6.29 28.59 -12.55
N GLY A 137 -5.08 28.24 -12.11
CA GLY A 137 -3.90 29.12 -12.32
C GLY A 137 -3.33 29.87 -11.10
N LYS A 138 -2.08 29.55 -10.74
CA LYS A 138 -1.08 30.54 -10.30
C LYS A 138 0.34 30.02 -10.55
N LYS A 139 1.12 30.86 -11.25
CA LYS A 139 2.50 30.66 -11.70
C LYS A 139 3.48 30.59 -10.52
N VAL A 140 4.45 29.69 -10.56
CA VAL A 140 5.74 29.87 -9.88
C VAL A 140 6.87 29.48 -10.85
N ASN A 141 7.74 30.45 -11.07
CA ASN A 141 8.85 30.44 -12.01
C ASN A 141 10.10 29.85 -11.34
N ARG A 142 10.67 28.76 -11.88
CA ARG A 142 12.06 28.34 -11.60
C ARG A 142 12.66 27.72 -12.86
N LYS A 143 13.58 28.45 -13.48
CA LYS A 143 14.41 28.00 -14.61
C LYS A 143 15.37 26.90 -14.12
N SER A 144 15.50 25.81 -14.88
CA SER A 144 16.58 24.83 -14.73
C SER A 144 17.27 24.58 -16.08
N PRO A 145 18.60 24.35 -16.10
CA PRO A 145 19.49 24.87 -17.15
C PRO A 145 19.99 23.82 -18.16
N HIS A 146 19.18 22.82 -18.52
CA HIS A 146 19.56 21.87 -19.57
C HIS A 146 18.35 21.48 -20.41
N TYR A 147 18.13 22.24 -21.49
CA TYR A 147 17.28 21.82 -22.60
C TYR A 147 18.14 21.81 -23.86
N VAL A 148 18.22 20.66 -24.51
CA VAL A 148 18.82 20.50 -25.83
C VAL A 148 17.69 20.75 -26.83
N GLU A 149 17.80 21.82 -27.60
CA GLU A 149 16.84 22.21 -28.62
C GLU A 149 16.95 21.23 -29.80
N THR A 150 15.90 20.47 -30.08
CA THR A 150 15.84 19.59 -31.25
C THR A 150 14.71 20.04 -32.17
N ASP A 151 14.82 21.26 -32.70
CA ASP A 151 13.99 21.73 -33.80
C ASP A 151 14.94 22.11 -34.95
N LYS A 152 15.23 21.12 -35.81
CA LYS A 152 15.78 21.42 -37.15
C LYS A 152 14.60 21.77 -38.05
N ASP A 153 14.51 23.04 -38.44
CA ASP A 153 13.57 23.52 -39.45
C ASP A 153 14.08 23.10 -40.84
N TYR A 154 13.31 22.24 -41.52
CA TYR A 154 13.61 21.70 -42.86
C TYR A 154 12.97 22.53 -44.00
N SER A 155 12.65 23.80 -43.75
CA SER A 155 11.90 24.63 -44.69
C SER A 155 12.76 25.51 -45.62
N GLU A 156 14.09 25.40 -45.64
CA GLU A 156 14.91 26.12 -46.62
C GLU A 156 15.07 25.33 -47.93
N PRO A 157 14.90 25.95 -49.11
CA PRO A 157 15.22 25.31 -50.38
C PRO A 157 16.74 25.21 -50.57
N LEU A 158 17.17 24.10 -51.20
CA LEU A 158 18.56 23.71 -51.48
C LEU A 158 19.42 24.79 -52.15
#